data_AF-A0AAE1JGH8-F1
#
_entry.id   AF-A0AAE1JGH8-F1
#
_cell.length_a   1.000
_cell.length_b   1.000
_cell.length_c   1.000
_cell.angle_alpha   90.00
_cell.angle_beta   90.00
_cell.angle_gamma   90.00
#
_symmetry.space_group_name_H-M   'P 1'
#
loop_
_entity.id
_entity.type
_entity.pdbx_description
1 polymer ?
#
loop_
_entity_poly.entity_id
_entity_poly.type
_entity_poly.pdbx_seq_one_letter_code
_entity_poly.pdbx_strand_id
1 'polypeptide(L)'
;MADLQNSLLIYHLHFLILLLCRNIISVIAEETNTLNQSYTLNFTSFLVSNNKNFTLGFVKPFVDYNNNNTYLAIWNSKYESPSSPVWIANRDTPITNASFATLFIHHTGKFVINRTHDGHPIQLCPGGETNNNDNVNYNNTKAVLLDNGNLVLAEVNSNGSVGRTLWQSFDCPTDTLLPGMKLGINHRTGRNWTLTSWLAPDEPSQGAFTLEWNPNGQELVVRRRGMIFWNSGMLKNVGDDIGRKTTFENLQFMEGFTEYKYYRLRSNKSLDEEVFSYSLKYDPMDPSTYKSIQMRIDYRGGISFSQDGSALLLEDTCYGYSTENGCAKWSQPKCRSDEGTRFVLWACGLAPLEIGLTLLVVVIIMMKME
;
A
#
# COMPACT_ATOMS: atom_id res chain seq x y z
N MET A 1 -37.36 57.87 -11.52
CA MET A 1 -38.00 56.54 -11.72
C MET A 1 -37.21 55.69 -12.71
N ALA A 2 -36.81 56.22 -13.87
CA ALA A 2 -35.98 55.51 -14.86
C ALA A 2 -34.60 55.03 -14.33
N ASP A 3 -33.91 55.84 -13.50
CA ASP A 3 -32.58 55.47 -12.99
C ASP A 3 -32.59 54.28 -12.01
N LEU A 4 -33.66 54.13 -11.24
CA LEU A 4 -33.81 53.01 -10.30
C LEU A 4 -34.04 51.69 -11.04
N GLN A 5 -34.77 51.76 -12.17
CA GLN A 5 -35.11 50.62 -13.00
C GLN A 5 -33.89 50.11 -13.79
N ASN A 6 -33.01 51.01 -14.23
CA ASN A 6 -31.73 50.66 -14.85
C ASN A 6 -30.76 50.01 -13.86
N SER A 7 -30.70 50.50 -12.61
CA SER A 7 -29.87 49.91 -11.55
C SER A 7 -30.30 48.47 -11.24
N LEU A 8 -31.61 48.21 -11.11
CA LEU A 8 -32.15 46.88 -10.86
C LEU A 8 -31.85 45.89 -12.00
N LEU A 9 -31.90 46.36 -13.25
CA LEU A 9 -31.58 45.56 -14.42
C LEU A 9 -30.11 45.09 -14.43
N ILE A 10 -29.18 45.96 -13.99
CA ILE A 10 -27.75 45.64 -13.91
C ILE A 10 -27.49 44.56 -12.85
N TYR A 11 -28.15 44.62 -11.69
CA TYR A 11 -28.02 43.59 -10.65
C TYR A 11 -28.57 42.23 -11.10
N HIS A 12 -29.71 42.22 -11.80
CA HIS A 12 -30.26 40.99 -12.38
C HIS A 12 -29.34 40.39 -13.46
N LEU A 13 -28.72 41.24 -14.29
CA LEU A 13 -27.77 40.78 -15.30
C LEU A 13 -26.50 40.17 -14.67
N HIS A 14 -25.95 40.80 -13.62
CA HIS A 14 -24.81 40.25 -12.88
C HIS A 14 -25.16 38.93 -12.17
N PHE A 15 -26.34 38.84 -11.56
CA PHE A 15 -26.82 37.61 -10.92
C PHE A 15 -27.03 36.49 -11.93
N LEU A 16 -27.58 36.80 -13.11
CA LEU A 16 -27.73 35.85 -14.20
C LEU A 16 -26.37 35.41 -14.76
N ILE A 17 -25.40 36.31 -14.93
CA ILE A 17 -24.03 35.96 -15.33
C ILE A 17 -23.38 35.07 -14.27
N LEU A 18 -23.54 35.34 -12.97
CA LEU A 18 -23.02 34.49 -11.90
C LEU A 18 -23.66 33.09 -11.89
N LEU A 19 -24.97 33.00 -12.16
CA LEU A 19 -25.69 31.73 -12.32
C LEU A 19 -25.22 30.97 -13.58
N LEU A 20 -25.02 31.66 -14.70
CA LEU A 20 -24.53 31.07 -15.94
C LEU A 20 -23.06 30.64 -15.80
N CYS A 21 -22.20 31.43 -15.15
CA CYS A 21 -20.83 31.05 -14.81
C CYS A 21 -20.78 29.84 -13.84
N ARG A 22 -21.72 29.74 -12.89
CA ARG A 22 -21.87 28.53 -12.04
C ARG A 22 -22.21 27.29 -12.84
N ASN A 23 -22.98 27.42 -13.92
CA ASN A 23 -23.35 26.30 -14.80
C ASN A 23 -22.28 26.00 -15.87
N ILE A 24 -21.42 26.97 -16.23
CA ILE A 24 -20.35 26.82 -17.23
C ILE A 24 -19.07 26.19 -16.64
N ILE A 25 -18.84 26.27 -15.32
CA ILE A 25 -17.62 25.72 -14.69
C ILE A 25 -17.70 24.20 -14.44
N SER A 26 -18.84 23.56 -14.67
CA SER A 26 -18.94 22.09 -14.64
C SER A 26 -18.53 21.47 -15.98
N VAL A 27 -17.35 21.81 -16.50
CA VAL A 27 -16.66 20.89 -17.40
C VAL A 27 -16.17 19.76 -16.50
N ILE A 28 -16.98 18.70 -16.36
CA ILE A 28 -16.53 17.46 -15.74
C ILE A 28 -15.43 16.96 -16.66
N ALA A 29 -14.18 17.19 -16.28
CA ALA A 29 -13.06 16.52 -16.92
C ALA A 29 -13.34 15.02 -16.83
N GLU A 30 -13.43 14.36 -17.98
CA GLU A 30 -13.72 12.93 -18.03
C GLU A 30 -12.65 12.19 -17.21
N GLU A 31 -13.09 11.46 -16.18
CA GLU A 31 -12.20 10.62 -15.37
C GLU A 31 -11.57 9.57 -16.30
N THR A 32 -10.26 9.63 -16.47
CA THR A 32 -9.51 8.71 -17.33
C THR A 32 -8.79 7.66 -16.47
N ASN A 33 -8.73 6.43 -16.97
CA ASN A 33 -7.88 5.39 -16.40
C ASN A 33 -6.49 5.34 -17.04
N THR A 34 -6.18 6.24 -17.98
CA THR A 34 -4.96 6.20 -18.78
C THR A 34 -4.12 7.48 -18.71
N LEU A 35 -2.80 7.31 -18.78
CA LEU A 35 -1.84 8.39 -18.98
C LEU A 35 -0.98 8.04 -20.20
N ASN A 36 -1.10 8.80 -21.29
CA ASN A 36 -0.23 8.61 -22.46
C ASN A 36 1.12 9.29 -22.22
N GLN A 37 2.17 8.79 -22.88
CA GLN A 37 3.54 9.27 -22.70
C GLN A 37 3.75 10.77 -22.95
N SER A 38 2.94 11.40 -23.80
CA SER A 38 2.99 12.84 -24.08
C SER A 38 2.36 13.72 -23.00
N TYR A 39 1.71 13.13 -22.00
CA TYR A 39 1.02 13.84 -20.92
C TYR A 39 1.66 13.56 -19.57
N THR A 40 1.36 14.44 -18.62
CA THR A 40 1.81 14.32 -17.24
C THR A 40 0.61 14.37 -16.31
N LEU A 41 0.63 13.59 -15.24
CA LEU A 41 -0.34 13.71 -14.14
C LEU A 41 0.24 14.69 -13.10
N ASN A 42 -0.47 15.78 -12.83
CA ASN A 42 -0.08 16.78 -11.83
C ASN A 42 -0.79 16.53 -10.48
N PHE A 43 -0.47 17.33 -9.47
CA PHE A 43 -1.02 17.21 -8.13
C PHE A 43 -2.56 17.26 -8.02
N THR A 44 -3.22 17.96 -8.93
CA THR A 44 -4.68 18.17 -8.91
C THR A 44 -5.45 17.15 -9.74
N SER A 45 -4.75 16.28 -10.46
CA SER A 45 -5.33 15.31 -11.38
C SER A 45 -5.20 13.89 -10.85
N PHE A 46 -6.14 13.04 -11.26
CA PHE A 46 -6.21 11.65 -10.84
C PHE A 46 -6.40 10.73 -12.05
N LEU A 47 -5.91 9.49 -11.95
CA LEU A 47 -6.40 8.39 -12.78
C LEU A 47 -7.41 7.59 -11.98
N VAL A 48 -8.53 7.24 -12.58
CA VAL A 48 -9.58 6.42 -11.94
C VAL A 48 -9.76 5.17 -12.79
N SER A 49 -9.76 4.00 -12.16
CA SER A 49 -9.96 2.73 -12.87
C SER A 49 -11.33 2.71 -13.57
N ASN A 50 -11.49 1.87 -14.60
CA ASN A 50 -12.68 1.89 -15.46
C ASN A 50 -14.00 1.71 -14.68
N ASN A 51 -14.01 0.83 -13.67
CA ASN A 51 -15.14 0.57 -12.80
C ASN A 51 -15.11 1.40 -11.51
N LYS A 52 -14.23 2.40 -11.43
CA LYS A 52 -14.05 3.30 -10.27
C LYS A 52 -13.77 2.53 -8.96
N ASN A 53 -13.01 1.45 -9.06
CA ASN A 53 -12.58 0.66 -7.91
C ASN A 53 -11.34 1.27 -7.25
N PHE A 54 -10.44 1.83 -8.05
CA PHE A 54 -9.17 2.38 -7.60
C PHE A 54 -8.90 3.74 -8.22
N THR A 55 -8.26 4.61 -7.44
CA THR A 55 -7.80 5.93 -7.88
C THR A 55 -6.29 6.03 -7.63
N LEU A 56 -5.57 6.62 -8.58
CA LEU A 56 -4.16 7.01 -8.48
C LEU A 56 -4.06 8.53 -8.48
N GLY A 57 -3.24 9.08 -7.60
CA GLY A 57 -2.86 10.51 -7.64
C GLY A 57 -1.96 10.91 -6.48
N PHE A 58 -1.65 12.20 -6.43
CA PHE A 58 -0.86 12.77 -5.35
C PHE A 58 -1.74 13.11 -4.15
N VAL A 59 -1.40 12.58 -2.98
CA VAL A 59 -2.22 12.64 -1.78
C VAL A 59 -1.38 12.82 -0.53
N LYS A 60 -2.04 13.30 0.52
CA LYS A 60 -1.54 13.28 1.90
C LYS A 60 -2.34 12.19 2.64
N PRO A 61 -1.75 11.02 2.90
CA PRO A 61 -2.50 9.88 3.45
C PRO A 61 -2.89 10.06 4.92
N PHE A 62 -2.42 11.11 5.59
CA PHE A 62 -2.83 11.44 6.95
C PHE A 62 -2.90 12.96 7.10
N VAL A 63 -3.77 13.41 7.99
CA VAL A 63 -3.94 14.83 8.31
C VAL A 63 -2.97 15.16 9.45
N ASP A 64 -1.82 15.71 9.09
CA ASP A 64 -0.93 16.38 10.05
C ASP A 64 -0.71 17.81 9.56
N TYR A 65 -1.12 18.77 10.39
CA TYR A 65 -1.02 20.20 10.08
C TYR A 65 0.43 20.69 9.98
N ASN A 66 1.38 19.95 10.55
CA ASN A 66 2.80 20.27 10.50
C ASN A 66 3.55 19.53 9.39
N ASN A 67 2.89 18.56 8.73
CA ASN A 67 3.51 17.74 7.70
C ASN A 67 2.87 17.97 6.32
N ASN A 68 3.67 18.49 5.39
CA ASN A 68 3.27 18.71 4.01
C ASN A 68 3.68 17.56 3.06
N ASN A 69 4.16 16.44 3.60
CA ASN A 69 4.60 15.29 2.84
C ASN A 69 3.47 14.76 1.97
N THR A 70 3.72 14.79 0.67
CA THR A 70 2.82 14.32 -0.36
C THR A 70 3.41 13.08 -1.03
N TYR A 71 2.53 12.15 -1.36
CA TYR A 71 2.89 10.88 -1.94
C TYR A 71 2.02 10.61 -3.17
N LEU A 72 2.61 10.03 -4.21
CA LEU A 72 1.85 9.40 -5.28
C LEU A 72 1.38 8.04 -4.77
N ALA A 73 0.07 7.83 -4.73
CA ALA A 73 -0.51 6.62 -4.14
C ALA A 73 -1.69 6.10 -4.95
N ILE A 74 -1.98 4.81 -4.78
CA ILE A 74 -3.21 4.17 -5.24
C ILE A 74 -4.06 3.87 -4.00
N TRP A 75 -5.35 4.19 -4.05
CA TRP A 75 -6.31 3.88 -2.99
C TRP A 75 -7.62 3.37 -3.58
N ASN A 76 -8.42 2.72 -2.75
CA ASN A 76 -9.73 2.23 -3.15
C ASN A 76 -10.74 3.40 -3.17
N SER A 77 -11.33 3.65 -4.32
CA SER A 77 -12.19 4.82 -4.55
C SER A 77 -13.50 4.76 -3.76
N LYS A 78 -13.97 3.56 -3.37
CA LYS A 78 -15.23 3.39 -2.64
C LYS A 78 -15.24 4.03 -1.25
N TYR A 79 -14.06 4.27 -0.68
CA TYR A 79 -13.93 4.90 0.65
C TYR A 79 -13.77 6.42 0.57
N GLU A 80 -13.76 6.99 -0.64
CA GLU A 80 -13.68 8.43 -0.92
C GLU A 80 -12.54 9.16 -0.19
N SER A 81 -11.54 8.42 0.30
CA SER A 81 -10.43 8.94 1.09
C SER A 81 -9.13 8.21 0.78
N PRO A 82 -8.04 8.95 0.55
CA PRO A 82 -6.71 8.37 0.39
C PRO A 82 -6.04 8.02 1.73
N SER A 83 -6.76 8.06 2.86
CA SER A 83 -6.17 7.81 4.19
C SER A 83 -5.66 6.39 4.43
N SER A 84 -5.96 5.47 3.53
CA SER A 84 -5.49 4.09 3.58
C SER A 84 -5.10 3.63 2.17
N PRO A 85 -3.99 4.15 1.62
CA PRO A 85 -3.56 3.76 0.29
C PRO A 85 -3.11 2.30 0.30
N VAL A 86 -3.36 1.61 -0.81
CA VAL A 86 -2.97 0.21 -1.04
C VAL A 86 -1.59 0.09 -1.68
N TRP A 87 -1.08 1.20 -2.21
CA TRP A 87 0.25 1.29 -2.81
C TRP A 87 0.75 2.74 -2.74
N ILE A 88 2.03 2.93 -2.43
CA ILE A 88 2.68 4.25 -2.36
C ILE A 88 4.00 4.20 -3.13
N ALA A 89 4.15 5.10 -4.10
CA ALA A 89 5.27 5.12 -5.03
C ALA A 89 6.58 5.62 -4.39
N ASN A 90 6.49 6.70 -3.62
CA ASN A 90 7.63 7.46 -3.09
C ASN A 90 7.64 7.45 -1.56
N ARG A 91 7.34 6.30 -0.96
CA ARG A 91 7.14 6.16 0.50
C ARG A 91 8.36 6.57 1.34
N ASP A 92 9.57 6.38 0.82
CA ASP A 92 10.83 6.73 1.51
C ASP A 92 11.38 8.12 1.13
N THR A 93 10.77 8.75 0.12
CA THR A 93 11.18 10.07 -0.39
C THR A 93 9.95 10.95 -0.59
N PRO A 94 9.34 11.46 0.50
CA PRO A 94 8.18 12.32 0.42
C PRO A 94 8.45 13.60 -0.36
N ILE A 95 7.39 14.16 -0.93
CA ILE A 95 7.42 15.42 -1.67
C ILE A 95 6.86 16.52 -0.76
N THR A 96 7.70 17.49 -0.41
CA THR A 96 7.33 18.59 0.51
C THR A 96 6.51 19.69 -0.17
N ASN A 97 6.67 19.86 -1.48
CA ASN A 97 5.90 20.81 -2.27
C ASN A 97 5.31 20.15 -3.52
N ALA A 98 4.08 19.68 -3.39
CA ALA A 98 3.42 18.88 -4.41
C ALA A 98 3.06 19.65 -5.68
N SER A 99 2.93 20.97 -5.62
CA SER A 99 2.66 21.83 -6.78
C SER A 99 3.76 21.74 -7.85
N PHE A 100 4.97 21.30 -7.46
CA PHE A 100 6.12 21.10 -8.34
C PHE A 100 6.35 19.62 -8.71
N ALA A 101 5.40 18.74 -8.37
CA ALA A 101 5.48 17.32 -8.68
C ALA A 101 4.57 16.94 -9.85
N THR A 102 5.14 16.23 -10.82
CA THR A 102 4.39 15.63 -11.92
C THR A 102 4.86 14.21 -12.18
N LEU A 103 3.90 13.29 -12.34
CA LEU A 103 4.18 11.93 -12.80
C LEU A 103 4.14 11.91 -14.33
N PHE A 104 5.15 11.31 -14.95
CA PHE A 104 5.21 11.13 -16.40
C PHE A 104 5.91 9.82 -16.78
N ILE A 105 5.79 9.44 -18.04
CA ILE A 105 6.44 8.26 -18.63
C ILE A 105 7.69 8.74 -19.36
N HIS A 106 8.86 8.35 -18.88
CA HIS A 106 10.13 8.67 -19.52
C HIS A 106 10.30 7.90 -20.84
N HIS A 107 11.06 8.44 -21.79
CA HIS A 107 11.31 7.82 -23.11
C HIS A 107 12.04 6.46 -23.03
N THR A 108 12.57 6.11 -21.86
CA THR A 108 13.16 4.79 -21.57
C THR A 108 12.16 3.79 -20.98
N GLY A 109 10.86 4.06 -21.03
CA GLY A 109 9.82 3.16 -20.49
C GLY A 109 9.80 3.06 -18.98
N LYS A 110 10.04 4.17 -18.27
CA LYS A 110 10.06 4.23 -16.80
C LYS A 110 9.07 5.27 -16.32
N PHE A 111 8.34 4.98 -15.24
CA PHE A 111 7.61 6.02 -14.53
C PHE A 111 8.55 6.86 -13.68
N VAL A 112 8.40 8.17 -13.79
CA VAL A 112 9.22 9.14 -13.06
C VAL A 112 8.31 10.22 -12.49
N ILE A 113 8.51 10.54 -11.21
CA ILE A 113 8.00 11.78 -10.62
C ILE A 113 9.08 12.84 -10.81
N ASN A 114 8.79 13.85 -11.62
CA ASN A 114 9.62 15.04 -11.71
C ASN A 114 9.37 15.92 -10.48
N ARG A 115 10.43 16.48 -9.91
CA ARG A 115 10.38 17.43 -8.79
C ARG A 115 11.13 18.68 -9.21
N THR A 116 10.42 19.67 -9.77
CA THR A 116 11.08 20.83 -10.39
C THR A 116 11.69 21.80 -9.36
N HIS A 117 11.27 21.73 -8.10
CA HIS A 117 11.77 22.63 -7.05
C HIS A 117 13.17 22.26 -6.52
N ASP A 118 13.55 20.98 -6.55
CA ASP A 118 14.82 20.48 -6.01
C ASP A 118 15.68 19.70 -7.02
N GLY A 119 15.13 19.40 -8.22
CA GLY A 119 15.88 18.79 -9.31
C GLY A 119 16.21 17.31 -9.12
N HIS A 120 15.57 16.63 -8.16
CA HIS A 120 15.81 15.22 -7.87
C HIS A 120 14.61 14.34 -8.32
N PRO A 121 14.61 13.81 -9.56
CA PRO A 121 13.52 12.97 -10.02
C PRO A 121 13.48 11.64 -9.27
N ILE A 122 12.27 11.12 -9.02
CA ILE A 122 12.05 9.84 -8.36
C ILE A 122 11.60 8.82 -9.41
N GLN A 123 12.43 7.83 -9.71
CA GLN A 123 12.00 6.68 -10.50
C GLN A 123 11.11 5.78 -9.62
N LEU A 124 9.94 5.43 -10.12
CA LEU A 124 9.08 4.45 -9.45
C LEU A 124 9.71 3.07 -9.56
N CYS A 125 9.68 2.29 -8.47
CA CYS A 125 10.07 0.89 -8.50
C CYS A 125 11.47 0.65 -9.13
N PRO A 126 12.55 1.25 -8.57
CA PRO A 126 13.89 0.98 -9.06
C PRO A 126 14.22 -0.51 -8.90
N GLY A 127 14.65 -1.18 -9.97
CA GLY A 127 14.77 -2.65 -10.01
C GLY A 127 13.60 -3.38 -10.68
N GLY A 128 12.66 -2.62 -11.27
CA GLY A 128 11.80 -3.03 -12.38
C GLY A 128 12.52 -3.91 -13.41
N GLU A 129 11.96 -5.04 -13.86
CA GLU A 129 12.44 -5.69 -15.10
C GLU A 129 12.39 -4.66 -16.24
N THR A 130 13.51 -4.03 -16.58
CA THR A 130 13.66 -3.46 -17.91
C THR A 130 14.01 -4.65 -18.79
N ASN A 131 13.02 -5.13 -19.56
CA ASN A 131 13.32 -6.08 -20.62
C ASN A 131 14.33 -5.40 -21.55
N ASN A 132 15.62 -5.69 -21.37
CA ASN A 132 16.72 -5.25 -22.24
C ASN A 132 16.67 -6.02 -23.57
N ASN A 133 15.47 -6.18 -24.13
CA ASN A 133 15.29 -6.66 -25.48
C ASN A 133 15.41 -5.45 -26.39
N ASP A 134 16.35 -5.49 -27.33
CA ASP A 134 16.59 -4.43 -28.33
C ASP A 134 15.37 -4.10 -29.22
N ASN A 135 14.25 -4.85 -29.08
CA ASN A 135 13.02 -4.69 -29.84
C ASN A 135 11.89 -3.96 -29.10
N VAL A 136 12.11 -3.45 -27.88
CA VAL A 136 11.05 -2.74 -27.13
C VAL A 136 10.90 -1.31 -27.65
N ASN A 137 9.71 -0.95 -28.12
CA ASN A 137 9.42 0.41 -28.59
C ASN A 137 8.86 1.26 -27.45
N TYR A 138 9.75 1.93 -26.73
CA TYR A 138 9.35 2.83 -25.65
C TYR A 138 8.71 4.15 -26.12
N ASN A 139 8.74 4.46 -27.42
CA ASN A 139 8.21 5.73 -27.97
C ASN A 139 6.69 5.70 -28.19
N ASN A 140 6.03 4.56 -27.98
CA ASN A 140 4.58 4.45 -28.05
C ASN A 140 4.08 3.61 -26.88
N THR A 141 4.01 4.24 -25.70
CA THR A 141 3.60 3.58 -24.46
C THR A 141 2.49 4.36 -23.76
N LYS A 142 1.68 3.65 -22.97
CA LYS A 142 0.69 4.27 -22.10
C LYS A 142 0.60 3.56 -20.76
N ALA A 143 0.27 4.33 -19.74
CA ALA A 143 -0.13 3.81 -18.44
C ALA A 143 -1.63 3.50 -18.44
N VAL A 144 -2.02 2.43 -17.76
CA VAL A 144 -3.42 2.10 -17.48
C VAL A 144 -3.56 1.69 -16.02
N LEU A 145 -4.47 2.33 -15.28
CA LEU A 145 -4.90 1.89 -13.96
C LEU A 145 -6.03 0.87 -14.13
N LEU A 146 -5.76 -0.37 -13.75
CA LEU A 146 -6.69 -1.49 -13.86
C LEU A 146 -7.65 -1.57 -12.66
N ASP A 147 -8.80 -2.22 -12.82
CA ASP A 147 -9.82 -2.36 -11.78
C ASP A 147 -9.43 -3.24 -10.60
N ASN A 148 -8.30 -3.94 -10.69
CA ASN A 148 -7.67 -4.65 -9.58
C ASN A 148 -6.66 -3.79 -8.80
N GLY A 149 -6.45 -2.53 -9.19
CA GLY A 149 -5.51 -1.61 -8.56
C GLY A 149 -4.09 -1.67 -9.12
N ASN A 150 -3.85 -2.49 -10.16
CA ASN A 150 -2.55 -2.55 -10.81
C ASN A 150 -2.38 -1.38 -11.79
N LEU A 151 -1.35 -0.57 -11.60
CA LEU A 151 -0.92 0.44 -12.57
C LEU A 151 0.06 -0.22 -13.53
N VAL A 152 -0.28 -0.28 -14.81
CA VAL A 152 0.50 -0.98 -15.84
C VAL A 152 1.02 0.01 -16.86
N LEU A 153 2.32 -0.05 -17.16
CA LEU A 153 2.90 0.54 -18.37
C LEU A 153 2.93 -0.53 -19.46
N ALA A 154 2.36 -0.24 -20.61
CA ALA A 154 2.34 -1.17 -21.73
C ALA A 154 2.70 -0.46 -23.04
N GLU A 155 3.22 -1.25 -23.99
CA GLU A 155 3.32 -0.84 -25.38
C GLU A 155 1.94 -0.57 -25.97
N VAL A 156 1.88 0.33 -26.94
CA VAL A 156 0.69 0.55 -27.76
C VAL A 156 0.99 0.02 -29.15
N ASN A 157 0.22 -0.99 -29.56
CA ASN A 157 0.34 -1.58 -30.89
C ASN A 157 -0.08 -0.57 -31.97
N SER A 158 0.28 -0.82 -33.24
CA SER A 158 -0.07 0.04 -34.38
C SER A 158 -1.58 0.24 -34.57
N ASN A 159 -2.40 -0.71 -34.10
CA ASN A 159 -3.87 -0.63 -34.12
C ASN A 159 -4.47 0.05 -32.86
N GLY A 160 -3.64 0.62 -31.97
CA GLY A 160 -4.06 1.30 -30.73
C GLY A 160 -4.34 0.38 -29.54
N SER A 161 -4.28 -0.95 -29.71
CA SER A 161 -4.48 -1.90 -28.61
C SER A 161 -3.30 -1.92 -27.63
N VAL A 162 -3.59 -2.31 -26.38
CA VAL A 162 -2.57 -2.55 -25.34
C VAL A 162 -1.74 -3.77 -25.76
N GLY A 163 -0.43 -3.58 -25.91
CA GLY A 163 0.53 -4.63 -26.23
C GLY A 163 1.17 -5.22 -24.99
N ARG A 164 2.49 -5.45 -25.05
CA ARG A 164 3.26 -6.07 -23.97
C ARG A 164 3.32 -5.17 -22.73
N THR A 165 3.15 -5.77 -21.55
CA THR A 165 3.43 -5.12 -20.27
C THR A 165 4.93 -4.90 -20.10
N LEU A 166 5.31 -3.65 -19.86
CA LEU A 166 6.70 -3.22 -19.65
C LEU A 166 7.03 -3.01 -18.18
N TRP A 167 6.04 -2.61 -17.38
CA TRP A 167 6.17 -2.36 -15.95
C TRP A 167 4.80 -2.47 -15.28
N GLN A 168 4.77 -2.86 -14.00
CA GLN A 168 3.53 -2.87 -13.22
C GLN A 168 3.77 -2.56 -11.74
N SER A 169 2.82 -1.88 -11.07
CA SER A 169 2.94 -1.56 -9.64
C SER A 169 2.89 -2.80 -8.74
N PHE A 170 2.20 -3.86 -9.18
CA PHE A 170 2.12 -5.14 -8.48
C PHE A 170 3.49 -5.81 -8.28
N ASP A 171 4.50 -5.41 -9.04
CA ASP A 171 5.86 -5.91 -8.89
C ASP A 171 6.66 -5.24 -7.77
N CYS A 172 6.11 -4.18 -7.16
CA CYS A 172 6.72 -3.49 -6.02
C CYS A 172 5.63 -3.21 -4.99
N PRO A 173 5.17 -4.25 -4.27
CA PRO A 173 4.29 -4.07 -3.13
C PRO A 173 4.83 -3.05 -2.12
N THR A 174 3.93 -2.38 -1.40
CA THR A 174 4.26 -1.65 -0.17
C THR A 174 3.93 -2.53 1.04
N ASP A 175 2.89 -2.20 1.78
CA ASP A 175 2.41 -2.87 2.99
C ASP A 175 1.15 -3.71 2.74
N THR A 176 0.60 -3.66 1.52
CA THR A 176 -0.67 -4.30 1.14
C THR A 176 -0.48 -5.27 -0.04
N LEU A 177 -1.10 -6.44 0.07
CA LEU A 177 -1.26 -7.43 -0.99
C LEU A 177 -2.73 -7.45 -1.44
N LEU A 178 -2.96 -7.06 -2.70
CA LEU A 178 -4.26 -7.10 -3.37
C LEU A 178 -4.47 -8.42 -4.12
N PRO A 179 -5.72 -8.75 -4.53
CA PRO A 179 -5.97 -9.93 -5.34
C PRO A 179 -5.19 -9.87 -6.66
N GLY A 180 -4.45 -10.93 -6.97
CA GLY A 180 -3.59 -11.01 -8.16
C GLY A 180 -2.14 -10.54 -7.95
N MET A 181 -1.81 -9.94 -6.80
CA MET A 181 -0.42 -9.73 -6.39
C MET A 181 0.22 -11.04 -5.91
N LYS A 182 1.55 -11.06 -5.83
CA LYS A 182 2.35 -12.21 -5.43
C LYS A 182 3.20 -11.85 -4.21
N LEU A 183 3.48 -12.85 -3.36
CA LEU A 183 4.58 -12.87 -2.41
C LEU A 183 5.49 -14.04 -2.77
N GLY A 184 6.80 -13.91 -2.59
CA GLY A 184 7.78 -14.97 -2.92
C GLY A 184 8.78 -14.51 -3.96
N ILE A 185 9.35 -15.45 -4.71
CA ILE A 185 10.52 -15.17 -5.56
C ILE A 185 10.31 -15.58 -7.01
N ASN A 186 10.83 -14.76 -7.92
CA ASN A 186 11.08 -15.12 -9.32
C ASN A 186 12.57 -15.45 -9.49
N HIS A 187 12.88 -16.71 -9.72
CA HIS A 187 14.24 -17.22 -9.89
C HIS A 187 14.88 -16.77 -11.21
N ARG A 188 14.08 -16.48 -12.24
CA ARG A 188 14.57 -16.01 -13.54
C ARG A 188 15.11 -14.57 -13.44
N THR A 189 14.46 -13.71 -12.67
CA THR A 189 14.81 -12.28 -12.59
C THR A 189 15.39 -11.85 -11.26
N GLY A 190 15.45 -12.77 -10.28
CA GLY A 190 15.93 -12.51 -8.92
C GLY A 190 14.99 -11.62 -8.11
N ARG A 191 13.78 -11.33 -8.63
CA ARG A 191 12.82 -10.47 -7.96
C ARG A 191 12.22 -11.18 -6.76
N ASN A 192 12.23 -10.51 -5.61
CA ASN A 192 11.54 -10.94 -4.40
C ASN A 192 10.35 -10.00 -4.14
N TRP A 193 9.15 -10.57 -4.06
CA TRP A 193 7.93 -9.87 -3.67
C TRP A 193 7.68 -10.09 -2.18
N THR A 194 7.71 -9.00 -1.42
CA THR A 194 7.58 -8.97 0.05
C THR A 194 6.82 -7.72 0.43
N LEU A 195 5.94 -7.78 1.44
CA LEU A 195 5.35 -6.57 1.98
C LEU A 195 6.27 -5.98 3.05
N THR A 196 6.30 -4.67 3.18
CA THR A 196 7.01 -3.97 4.25
C THR A 196 6.06 -3.00 4.93
N SER A 197 5.91 -3.13 6.25
CA SER A 197 5.04 -2.28 7.05
C SER A 197 5.38 -0.80 6.90
N TRP A 198 4.46 0.07 7.26
CA TRP A 198 4.80 1.47 7.55
C TRP A 198 5.68 1.55 8.81
N LEU A 199 6.42 2.63 8.94
CA LEU A 199 7.27 2.88 10.10
C LEU A 199 6.43 3.24 11.33
N ALA A 200 5.38 4.04 11.13
CA ALA A 200 4.41 4.43 12.15
C ALA A 200 3.01 4.60 11.50
N PRO A 201 1.93 4.77 12.28
CA PRO A 201 0.57 4.99 11.76
C PRO A 201 0.47 6.13 10.73
N ASP A 202 1.29 7.14 10.91
CA ASP A 202 1.35 8.40 10.17
C ASP A 202 2.70 8.58 9.44
N GLU A 203 3.49 7.51 9.29
CA GLU A 203 4.78 7.56 8.62
C GLU A 203 4.93 6.39 7.63
N PRO A 204 4.59 6.61 6.33
CA PRO A 204 4.53 5.56 5.32
C PRO A 204 5.88 5.00 4.88
N SER A 205 7.00 5.62 5.26
CA SER A 205 8.33 5.06 5.00
C SER A 205 8.48 3.63 5.52
N GLN A 206 9.48 2.91 5.02
CA GLN A 206 9.69 1.51 5.37
C GLN A 206 9.85 1.31 6.88
N GLY A 207 8.97 0.49 7.44
CA GLY A 207 8.99 0.12 8.85
C GLY A 207 9.86 -1.09 9.16
N ALA A 208 9.75 -1.54 10.41
CA ALA A 208 10.58 -2.62 10.92
C ALA A 208 10.12 -4.02 10.49
N PHE A 209 8.89 -4.16 10.00
CA PHE A 209 8.29 -5.47 9.74
C PHE A 209 8.15 -5.78 8.25
N THR A 210 8.45 -7.02 7.88
CA THR A 210 8.21 -7.55 6.53
C THR A 210 7.29 -8.77 6.59
N LEU A 211 6.48 -8.97 5.55
CA LEU A 211 5.68 -10.17 5.32
C LEU A 211 6.16 -10.88 4.05
N GLU A 212 6.66 -12.09 4.23
CA GLU A 212 7.33 -12.89 3.21
C GLU A 212 6.62 -14.23 3.00
N TRP A 213 6.78 -14.80 1.82
CA TRP A 213 6.41 -16.20 1.55
C TRP A 213 7.66 -17.08 1.71
N ASN A 214 7.57 -18.13 2.53
CA ASN A 214 8.58 -19.17 2.62
C ASN A 214 8.12 -20.41 1.81
N PRO A 215 8.69 -20.66 0.62
CA PRO A 215 8.27 -21.78 -0.24
C PRO A 215 8.52 -23.17 0.37
N ASN A 216 9.53 -23.29 1.22
CA ASN A 216 9.92 -24.58 1.80
C ASN A 216 8.92 -25.06 2.86
N GLY A 217 8.47 -24.14 3.72
CA GLY A 217 7.43 -24.40 4.72
C GLY A 217 6.00 -24.23 4.19
N GLN A 218 5.85 -23.69 2.97
CA GLN A 218 4.57 -23.21 2.44
C GLN A 218 3.82 -22.32 3.44
N GLU A 219 4.53 -21.34 4.01
CA GLU A 219 4.05 -20.51 5.10
C GLU A 219 4.32 -19.03 4.83
N LEU A 220 3.53 -18.17 5.44
CA LEU A 220 3.81 -16.74 5.56
C LEU A 220 4.71 -16.50 6.77
N VAL A 221 5.71 -15.65 6.61
CA VAL A 221 6.65 -15.29 7.67
C VAL A 221 6.64 -13.79 7.86
N VAL A 222 6.38 -13.35 9.09
CA VAL A 222 6.64 -11.97 9.50
C VAL A 222 8.04 -11.91 10.07
N ARG A 223 8.85 -10.98 9.57
CA ARG A 223 10.15 -10.67 10.18
C ARG A 223 10.13 -9.27 10.78
N ARG A 224 10.87 -9.09 11.87
CA ARG A 224 11.20 -7.78 12.44
C ARG A 224 12.69 -7.55 12.29
N ARG A 225 13.08 -6.55 11.49
CA ARG A 225 14.50 -6.23 11.18
C ARG A 225 15.29 -7.48 10.75
N GLY A 226 14.69 -8.31 9.89
CA GLY A 226 15.29 -9.54 9.35
C GLY A 226 15.20 -10.77 10.28
N MET A 227 14.86 -10.62 11.55
CA MET A 227 14.64 -11.75 12.46
C MET A 227 13.21 -12.25 12.36
N ILE A 228 13.00 -13.57 12.43
CA ILE A 228 11.65 -14.15 12.42
C ILE A 228 10.90 -13.63 13.65
N PHE A 229 9.74 -13.04 13.43
CA PHE A 229 8.84 -12.53 14.45
C PHE A 229 7.64 -13.46 14.64
N TRP A 230 7.10 -13.95 13.53
CA TRP A 230 5.95 -14.86 13.50
C TRP A 230 5.93 -15.71 12.22
N ASN A 231 5.34 -16.89 12.27
CA ASN A 231 5.04 -17.74 11.11
C ASN A 231 3.58 -18.20 11.12
N SER A 232 2.99 -18.32 9.94
CA SER A 232 1.62 -18.80 9.79
C SER A 232 1.47 -20.31 10.03
N GLY A 233 2.58 -21.04 10.10
CA GLY A 233 2.59 -22.48 9.88
C GLY A 233 2.15 -22.85 8.46
N MET A 234 2.14 -24.14 8.16
CA MET A 234 1.97 -24.65 6.80
C MET A 234 0.58 -24.33 6.23
N LEU A 235 0.52 -23.94 4.96
CA LEU A 235 -0.72 -23.86 4.22
C LEU A 235 -1.33 -25.26 4.07
N LYS A 236 -2.54 -25.46 4.61
CA LYS A 236 -3.22 -26.76 4.64
C LYS A 236 -4.64 -26.67 4.10
N ASN A 237 -5.06 -27.77 3.47
CA ASN A 237 -6.46 -27.98 3.07
C ASN A 237 -7.19 -28.70 4.20
N VAL A 238 -8.19 -28.06 4.79
CA VAL A 238 -9.07 -28.57 5.83
C VAL A 238 -10.45 -28.80 5.23
N GLY A 239 -11.01 -29.99 5.42
CA GLY A 239 -12.43 -30.25 5.15
C GLY A 239 -13.25 -30.01 6.42
N ASP A 240 -14.37 -29.30 6.30
CA ASP A 240 -15.44 -29.25 7.29
C ASP A 240 -16.78 -29.60 6.64
N ASP A 241 -17.85 -29.67 7.42
CA ASP A 241 -19.20 -30.01 6.93
C ASP A 241 -19.74 -29.01 5.90
N ILE A 242 -19.09 -27.84 5.75
CA ILE A 242 -19.46 -26.75 4.84
C ILE A 242 -18.64 -26.81 3.53
N GLY A 243 -17.50 -27.52 3.50
CA GLY A 243 -16.71 -27.75 2.28
C GLY A 243 -15.22 -28.01 2.55
N ARG A 244 -14.38 -27.76 1.54
CA ARG A 244 -12.90 -27.70 1.68
C ARG A 244 -12.38 -26.26 1.71
N LYS A 245 -11.61 -25.90 2.73
CA LYS A 245 -10.89 -24.62 2.86
C LYS A 245 -9.37 -24.82 2.91
N THR A 246 -8.64 -23.98 2.21
CA THR A 246 -7.21 -23.70 2.36
C THR A 246 -7.02 -22.63 3.44
N THR A 247 -6.27 -22.96 4.49
CA THR A 247 -5.94 -22.02 5.57
C THR A 247 -4.53 -22.27 6.08
N PHE A 248 -3.99 -21.32 6.83
CA PHE A 248 -2.77 -21.53 7.59
C PHE A 248 -3.07 -22.07 8.98
N GLU A 249 -2.06 -22.63 9.67
CA GLU A 249 -2.20 -23.25 10.98
C GLU A 249 -2.43 -22.21 12.09
N ASN A 250 -1.68 -21.11 12.03
CA ASN A 250 -1.63 -20.07 13.05
C ASN A 250 -2.34 -18.77 12.63
N LEU A 251 -2.92 -18.73 11.42
CA LEU A 251 -3.72 -17.59 10.96
C LEU A 251 -5.20 -17.89 11.12
N GLN A 252 -5.85 -17.19 12.05
CA GLN A 252 -7.28 -17.32 12.29
C GLN A 252 -8.06 -16.23 11.54
N PHE A 253 -9.18 -16.64 10.94
CA PHE A 253 -10.13 -15.74 10.30
C PHE A 253 -11.38 -15.65 11.16
N MET A 254 -11.93 -14.46 11.34
CA MET A 254 -13.17 -14.26 12.08
C MET A 254 -14.32 -15.04 11.44
N GLU A 255 -15.14 -15.65 12.29
CA GLU A 255 -16.27 -16.48 11.89
C GLU A 255 -17.24 -15.69 11.00
N GLY A 256 -17.50 -16.17 9.78
CA GLY A 256 -18.27 -15.46 8.75
C GLY A 256 -17.44 -14.91 7.57
N PHE A 257 -16.15 -14.69 7.74
CA PHE A 257 -15.18 -14.28 6.69
C PHE A 257 -14.37 -15.46 6.14
N THR A 258 -15.01 -16.63 6.03
CA THR A 258 -14.32 -17.84 5.57
C THR A 258 -13.99 -17.77 4.08
N GLU A 259 -12.85 -18.35 3.70
CA GLU A 259 -12.43 -18.56 2.31
C GLU A 259 -13.58 -19.13 1.45
N TYR A 260 -14.49 -19.94 2.01
CA TYR A 260 -15.65 -20.47 1.30
C TYR A 260 -16.42 -19.42 0.51
N LYS A 261 -16.57 -18.21 1.05
CA LYS A 261 -17.45 -17.19 0.48
C LYS A 261 -16.76 -16.23 -0.48
N TYR A 262 -15.49 -15.87 -0.29
CA TYR A 262 -14.97 -14.65 -0.95
C TYR A 262 -13.62 -14.75 -1.67
N TYR A 263 -12.68 -15.54 -1.17
CA TYR A 263 -11.33 -15.62 -1.74
C TYR A 263 -10.85 -17.07 -1.86
N ARG A 264 -9.72 -17.27 -2.53
CA ARG A 264 -9.03 -18.55 -2.64
C ARG A 264 -7.54 -18.29 -2.49
N LEU A 265 -6.92 -18.94 -1.52
CA LEU A 265 -5.47 -18.91 -1.33
C LEU A 265 -4.80 -19.86 -2.33
N ARG A 266 -3.64 -19.48 -2.85
CA ARG A 266 -2.87 -20.30 -3.79
C ARG A 266 -1.39 -20.19 -3.49
N SER A 267 -0.72 -21.33 -3.48
CA SER A 267 0.73 -21.39 -3.67
C SER A 267 1.02 -21.98 -5.05
N ASN A 268 2.05 -21.47 -5.70
CA ASN A 268 2.56 -21.99 -6.96
C ASN A 268 4.08 -22.17 -6.84
N LYS A 269 4.57 -23.32 -7.27
CA LYS A 269 5.99 -23.66 -7.29
C LYS A 269 6.32 -24.22 -8.66
N SER A 270 7.12 -23.46 -9.41
CA SER A 270 7.66 -23.81 -10.70
C SER A 270 9.19 -23.64 -10.70
N LEU A 271 9.84 -23.93 -11.83
CA LEU A 271 11.28 -23.66 -12.00
C LEU A 271 11.58 -22.16 -11.97
N ASP A 272 10.64 -21.33 -12.43
CA ASP A 272 10.82 -19.89 -12.55
C ASP A 272 10.33 -19.11 -11.33
N GLU A 273 9.29 -19.59 -10.65
CA GLU A 273 8.63 -18.85 -9.57
C GLU A 273 8.18 -19.75 -8.42
N GLU A 274 8.40 -19.27 -7.20
CA GLU A 274 7.87 -19.85 -5.97
C GLU A 274 7.11 -18.80 -5.20
N VAL A 275 5.78 -18.80 -5.36
CA VAL A 275 4.94 -17.66 -4.98
C VAL A 275 3.66 -18.08 -4.26
N PHE A 276 3.23 -17.23 -3.35
CA PHE A 276 1.90 -17.21 -2.77
C PHE A 276 1.09 -16.06 -3.36
N SER A 277 -0.20 -16.30 -3.57
CA SER A 277 -1.16 -15.28 -4.01
C SER A 277 -2.56 -15.66 -3.54
N TYR A 278 -3.49 -14.73 -3.69
CA TYR A 278 -4.90 -15.03 -3.52
C TYR A 278 -5.74 -14.38 -4.62
N SER A 279 -6.89 -14.97 -4.89
CA SER A 279 -7.85 -14.52 -5.89
C SER A 279 -9.25 -14.42 -5.28
N LEU A 280 -10.07 -13.47 -5.73
CA LEU A 280 -11.47 -13.43 -5.34
C LEU A 280 -12.27 -14.55 -6.06
N LYS A 281 -13.25 -15.14 -5.37
CA LYS A 281 -14.16 -16.16 -5.95
C LYS A 281 -15.30 -15.53 -6.75
N TYR A 282 -15.73 -14.35 -6.32
CA TYR A 282 -16.75 -13.55 -6.97
C TYR A 282 -16.17 -12.16 -7.26
N ASP A 283 -16.54 -11.60 -8.40
CA ASP A 283 -16.37 -10.17 -8.63
C ASP A 283 -17.22 -9.43 -7.58
N PRO A 284 -16.71 -8.43 -6.85
CA PRO A 284 -17.52 -7.64 -5.92
C PRO A 284 -18.54 -6.78 -6.69
N MET A 285 -19.57 -7.44 -7.25
CA MET A 285 -20.68 -6.84 -8.01
C MET A 285 -21.66 -6.05 -7.13
N ASP A 286 -21.46 -6.05 -5.80
CA ASP A 286 -22.25 -5.23 -4.89
C ASP A 286 -21.35 -4.31 -4.04
N PRO A 287 -21.34 -2.99 -4.33
CA PRO A 287 -20.64 -1.98 -3.54
C PRO A 287 -21.12 -1.88 -2.09
N SER A 288 -22.34 -2.33 -1.77
CA SER A 288 -22.93 -2.19 -0.43
C SER A 288 -22.59 -3.35 0.51
N THR A 289 -22.13 -4.49 -0.03
CA THR A 289 -22.01 -5.75 0.73
C THR A 289 -20.55 -6.16 1.00
N TYR A 290 -19.57 -5.67 0.22
CA TYR A 290 -18.17 -6.10 0.36
C TYR A 290 -17.18 -4.94 0.55
N LYS A 291 -16.64 -4.85 1.78
CA LYS A 291 -15.42 -4.08 2.07
C LYS A 291 -14.22 -4.73 1.34
N SER A 292 -13.23 -3.92 0.98
CA SER A 292 -12.05 -4.31 0.21
C SER A 292 -11.29 -5.47 0.89
N ILE A 293 -11.26 -6.62 0.21
CA ILE A 293 -10.49 -7.79 0.64
C ILE A 293 -9.03 -7.59 0.21
N GLN A 294 -8.24 -7.09 1.15
CA GLN A 294 -6.81 -6.87 1.03
C GLN A 294 -6.08 -7.49 2.22
N MET A 295 -4.93 -8.09 2.01
CA MET A 295 -4.04 -8.49 3.11
C MET A 295 -3.06 -7.35 3.37
N ARG A 296 -2.91 -6.90 4.62
CA ARG A 296 -2.03 -5.79 4.98
C ARG A 296 -1.20 -6.11 6.21
N ILE A 297 0.06 -5.71 6.21
CA ILE A 297 0.92 -5.72 7.40
C ILE A 297 1.01 -4.31 8.01
N ASP A 298 0.71 -4.20 9.31
CA ASP A 298 0.78 -2.92 10.04
C ASP A 298 2.16 -2.65 10.64
N TYR A 299 2.36 -1.43 11.15
CA TYR A 299 3.61 -0.96 11.76
C TYR A 299 4.03 -1.72 13.03
N ARG A 300 3.15 -2.54 13.61
CA ARG A 300 3.38 -3.40 14.78
C ARG A 300 3.63 -4.86 14.39
N GLY A 301 3.61 -5.18 13.10
CA GLY A 301 3.77 -6.54 12.58
C GLY A 301 2.48 -7.37 12.57
N GLY A 302 1.33 -6.74 12.85
CA GLY A 302 0.02 -7.37 12.72
C GLY A 302 -0.35 -7.58 11.26
N ILE A 303 -1.02 -8.70 10.96
CA ILE A 303 -1.57 -8.98 9.64
C ILE A 303 -3.08 -8.83 9.74
N SER A 304 -3.64 -8.01 8.85
CA SER A 304 -5.08 -7.88 8.64
C SER A 304 -5.46 -8.42 7.27
N PHE A 305 -6.58 -9.16 7.20
CA PHE A 305 -7.30 -9.39 5.95
C PHE A 305 -8.61 -8.63 5.99
N SER A 306 -8.92 -7.93 4.90
CA SER A 306 -9.98 -6.93 4.80
C SER A 306 -9.70 -5.69 5.64
N GLN A 307 -10.19 -4.55 5.15
CA GLN A 307 -10.03 -3.27 5.82
C GLN A 307 -10.77 -3.18 7.17
N ASP A 308 -11.60 -4.18 7.52
CA ASP A 308 -12.24 -4.31 8.85
C ASP A 308 -11.54 -5.28 9.80
N GLY A 309 -10.37 -5.82 9.43
CA GLY A 309 -9.56 -6.66 10.32
C GLY A 309 -10.17 -8.04 10.57
N SER A 310 -10.68 -8.70 9.53
CA SER A 310 -11.34 -10.01 9.66
C SER A 310 -10.40 -11.22 9.62
N ALA A 311 -9.10 -11.04 9.38
CA ALA A 311 -8.07 -11.90 9.98
C ALA A 311 -7.23 -11.03 10.89
N LEU A 312 -6.94 -11.48 12.10
CA LEU A 312 -6.10 -10.75 13.04
C LEU A 312 -5.02 -11.71 13.51
N LEU A 313 -3.77 -11.39 13.16
CA LEU A 313 -2.76 -11.51 14.19
C LEU A 313 -3.11 -10.43 15.21
N LEU A 314 -3.65 -10.83 16.37
CA LEU A 314 -3.95 -9.88 17.44
C LEU A 314 -2.69 -9.08 17.77
N GLU A 315 -2.84 -7.76 17.70
CA GLU A 315 -1.86 -6.77 18.08
C GLU A 315 -1.14 -7.20 19.37
N ASP A 316 0.19 -7.12 19.35
CA ASP A 316 1.05 -7.38 20.51
C ASP A 316 1.11 -8.82 21.05
N THR A 317 0.74 -9.87 20.32
CA THR A 317 0.78 -11.25 20.89
C THR A 317 2.17 -11.90 20.90
N CYS A 318 3.06 -11.54 19.97
CA CYS A 318 4.41 -12.09 19.90
C CYS A 318 5.42 -11.19 20.66
N TYR A 319 5.55 -11.41 21.97
CA TYR A 319 6.54 -10.71 22.81
C TYR A 319 7.92 -11.40 22.85
N GLY A 320 8.09 -12.51 22.13
CA GLY A 320 9.36 -13.25 22.06
C GLY A 320 9.59 -14.27 23.17
N TYR A 321 8.58 -14.55 24.00
CA TYR A 321 8.64 -15.53 25.11
C TYR A 321 8.01 -16.88 24.77
N SER A 322 7.09 -16.89 23.81
CA SER A 322 6.27 -18.04 23.48
C SER A 322 6.48 -18.43 22.02
N THR A 323 6.30 -19.72 21.75
CA THR A 323 6.18 -20.26 20.40
C THR A 323 4.72 -20.55 20.02
N GLU A 324 3.79 -20.20 20.89
CA GLU A 324 2.36 -20.39 20.66
C GLU A 324 1.87 -19.50 19.51
N ASN A 325 0.85 -20.00 18.80
CA ASN A 325 0.19 -19.30 17.69
C ASN A 325 1.18 -18.76 16.64
N GLY A 326 2.30 -19.45 16.41
CA GLY A 326 3.28 -19.09 15.38
C GLY A 326 4.33 -18.05 15.79
N CYS A 327 4.31 -17.55 17.03
CA CYS A 327 5.32 -16.60 17.48
C CYS A 327 6.73 -17.20 17.50
N ALA A 328 7.74 -16.37 17.25
CA ALA A 328 9.14 -16.76 17.42
C ALA A 328 9.66 -16.38 18.79
N LYS A 329 10.53 -17.21 19.37
CA LYS A 329 11.34 -16.84 20.54
C LYS A 329 12.58 -16.07 20.10
N TRP A 330 12.94 -15.01 20.83
CA TRP A 330 14.19 -14.28 20.65
C TRP A 330 14.84 -13.96 21.99
N SER A 331 16.14 -13.67 21.96
CA SER A 331 16.89 -13.25 23.15
C SER A 331 16.25 -11.99 23.74
N GLN A 332 15.86 -12.07 25.00
CA GLN A 332 15.26 -10.94 25.70
C GLN A 332 16.35 -9.97 26.20
N PRO A 333 16.04 -8.68 26.35
CA PRO A 333 16.96 -7.74 26.99
C PRO A 333 17.34 -8.23 28.38
N LYS A 334 18.63 -8.15 28.74
CA LYS A 334 19.15 -8.63 30.05
C LYS A 334 18.55 -7.91 31.26
N CYS A 335 17.87 -6.79 31.05
CA CYS A 335 17.21 -5.99 32.09
C CYS A 335 15.75 -6.41 32.37
N ARG A 336 15.26 -7.50 31.78
CA ARG A 336 13.90 -8.00 32.05
C ARG A 336 13.98 -9.23 32.96
N SER A 337 13.22 -9.25 34.06
CA SER A 337 13.27 -10.36 35.01
C SER A 337 12.71 -11.65 34.39
N ASP A 338 13.21 -12.80 34.85
CA ASP A 338 12.84 -14.14 34.35
C ASP A 338 11.33 -14.45 34.44
N GLU A 339 10.59 -13.73 35.29
CA GLU A 339 9.11 -13.86 35.46
C GLU A 339 8.27 -12.97 34.50
N GLY A 340 8.87 -12.39 33.45
CA GLY A 340 8.17 -11.89 32.26
C GLY A 340 7.32 -10.61 32.38
N THR A 341 6.97 -10.16 33.59
CA THR A 341 6.02 -9.06 33.81
C THR A 341 6.62 -7.77 34.37
N ARG A 342 7.91 -7.76 34.75
CA ARG A 342 8.56 -6.57 35.33
C ARG A 342 9.82 -6.18 34.55
N PHE A 343 9.85 -4.93 34.10
CA PHE A 343 11.09 -4.28 33.68
C PHE A 343 11.90 -3.98 34.94
N VAL A 344 13.09 -4.56 35.06
CA VAL A 344 14.02 -4.24 36.14
C VAL A 344 15.06 -3.33 35.53
N LEU A 345 14.95 -2.03 35.78
CA LEU A 345 15.98 -1.07 35.40
C LEU A 345 17.27 -1.43 36.14
N TRP A 346 18.15 -2.20 35.49
CA TRP A 346 19.53 -2.29 35.89
C TRP A 346 20.21 -1.04 35.36
N ALA A 347 20.49 -0.09 36.24
CA ALA A 347 21.48 0.93 35.94
C ALA A 347 22.80 0.21 35.67
N CYS A 348 23.30 0.26 34.43
CA CYS A 348 24.64 -0.19 34.11
C CYS A 348 25.65 0.60 34.95
N GLY A 349 26.11 -0.01 36.04
CA GLY A 349 27.40 0.28 36.65
C GLY A 349 27.61 1.62 37.37
N LEU A 350 26.57 2.39 37.72
CA LEU A 350 26.74 3.60 38.54
C LEU A 350 25.85 3.57 39.78
N ALA A 351 26.45 3.89 40.92
CA ALA A 351 25.82 3.98 42.24
C ALA A 351 24.51 4.80 42.21
N PRO A 352 23.55 4.51 43.12
CA PRO A 352 22.21 5.09 43.03
C PRO A 352 22.28 6.62 43.16
N LEU A 353 22.05 7.33 42.06
CA LEU A 353 21.57 8.71 42.11
C LEU A 353 20.05 8.66 42.22
N GLU A 354 19.48 9.43 43.15
CA GLU A 354 18.07 9.79 43.11
C GLU A 354 17.83 10.60 41.84
N ILE A 355 16.98 10.09 40.94
CA ILE A 355 16.64 10.81 39.71
C ILE A 355 15.12 10.94 39.63
N GLY A 356 14.66 12.19 39.55
CA GLY A 356 13.25 12.55 39.39
C GLY A 356 12.65 12.14 38.03
N LEU A 357 11.32 12.11 37.97
CA LEU A 357 10.47 11.56 36.89
C LEU A 357 10.88 11.90 35.45
N THR A 358 11.58 13.00 35.19
CA THR A 358 11.94 13.47 33.85
C THR A 358 12.95 12.56 33.13
N LEU A 359 13.86 11.89 33.85
CA LEU A 359 14.85 10.99 33.22
C LEU A 359 14.29 9.59 32.93
N LEU A 360 13.24 9.17 33.66
CA LEU A 360 12.52 7.92 33.44
C LEU A 360 11.90 7.89 32.02
N VAL A 361 11.41 9.04 31.56
CA VAL A 361 10.81 9.20 30.23
C VAL A 361 11.87 9.04 29.13
N VAL A 362 13.08 9.57 29.33
CA VAL A 362 14.17 9.48 28.33
C VAL A 362 14.67 8.04 28.16
N VAL A 363 14.76 7.28 29.25
CA VAL A 363 15.20 5.86 29.19
C VAL A 363 14.13 4.97 28.53
N ILE A 364 12.85 5.21 28.80
CA ILE A 364 11.74 4.50 28.13
C ILE A 364 11.70 4.81 26.62
N ILE A 365 12.01 6.05 26.23
CA ILE A 365 12.08 6.45 24.82
C ILE A 365 13.26 5.77 24.11
N MET A 366 14.43 5.66 24.75
CA MET A 366 15.59 5.00 24.14
C MET A 366 15.41 3.48 23.97
N MET A 367 14.71 2.81 24.89
CA MET A 367 14.42 1.37 24.77
C MET A 367 13.40 1.02 23.68
N LYS A 368 12.68 2.01 23.12
CA LYS A 368 11.75 1.82 22.00
C LYS A 368 12.42 1.96 20.63
N MET A 369 13.68 2.43 20.57
CA MET A 369 14.39 2.73 19.33
C MET A 369 15.40 1.67 18.86
N GLU A 370 15.82 0.75 19.72
CA GLU A 370 16.60 -0.46 19.36
C GLU A 370 15.68 -1.63 18.98
#